data_AF-A0A537RPN1-F1
#
_entry.id   AF-A0A537RPN1-F1
#
_cell.length_a   1.000
_cell.length_b   1.000
_cell.length_c   1.000
_cell.angle_alpha   90.00
_cell.angle_beta   90.00
_cell.angle_gamma   90.00
#
_symmetry.space_group_name_H-M   'P 1'
#
loop_
_entity.id
_entity.type
_entity.pdbx_description
1 polymer ?
#
loop_
_entity_poly.entity_id
_entity_poly.type
_entity_poly.pdbx_seq_one_letter_code
_entity_poly.pdbx_strand_id
1 'polypeptide(L)'
;MPTLANRLLEQRIEEADQRIAHLKLRVEQQIVHLDELVQHPHEAKKARATLNRWMDELSLLQQHRLNLYQQLAFTGGLKAKAS
;
A
#
# COMPACT_ATOMS: atom_id res chain seq x y z
N MET A 1 -10.79 26.76 1.35
CA MET A 1 -11.71 25.59 1.40
C MET A 1 -11.24 24.50 0.43
N PRO A 2 -10.93 23.28 0.91
CA PRO A 2 -10.66 22.14 0.03
C PRO A 2 -11.93 21.81 -0.79
N THR A 3 -11.76 21.46 -2.07
CA THR A 3 -12.87 21.06 -2.95
C THR A 3 -13.41 19.70 -2.52
N LEU A 4 -14.64 19.36 -2.96
CA LEU A 4 -15.17 18.00 -2.84
C LEU A 4 -14.18 16.97 -3.44
N ALA A 5 -13.56 17.30 -4.57
CA ALA A 5 -12.55 16.46 -5.21
C ALA A 5 -11.32 16.20 -4.32
N ASN A 6 -10.83 17.20 -3.59
CA ASN A 6 -9.70 17.02 -2.68
C ASN A 6 -10.07 16.12 -1.49
N ARG A 7 -11.28 16.25 -0.93
CA ARG A 7 -11.75 15.37 0.15
C ARG A 7 -11.87 13.92 -0.30
N LEU A 8 -12.33 13.68 -1.54
CA LEU A 8 -12.38 12.34 -2.11
C LEU A 8 -10.97 11.74 -2.31
N LEU A 9 -9.99 12.55 -2.70
CA LEU A 9 -8.59 12.12 -2.80
C LEU A 9 -8.00 11.78 -1.42
N GLU A 10 -8.24 12.62 -0.41
CA GLU A 10 -7.83 12.39 0.98
C GLU A 10 -8.41 11.07 1.52
N GLN A 11 -9.70 10.81 1.29
CA GLN A 11 -10.34 9.55 1.68
C GLN A 11 -9.69 8.34 1.00
N ARG A 12 -9.42 8.43 -0.31
CA ARG A 12 -8.75 7.33 -1.05
C ARG A 12 -7.32 7.08 -0.58
N ILE A 13 -6.62 8.13 -0.15
CA ILE A 13 -5.28 8.02 0.45
C ILE A 13 -5.39 7.27 1.77
N GLU A 14 -6.34 7.63 2.63
CA GLU A 14 -6.56 6.97 3.92
C GLU A 14 -6.92 5.49 3.74
N GLU A 15 -7.78 5.16 2.79
CA GLU A 15 -8.10 3.76 2.43
C GLU A 15 -6.85 2.99 1.94
N ALA A 16 -6.01 3.63 1.12
CA ALA A 16 -4.76 3.02 0.65
C ALA A 16 -3.77 2.81 1.82
N ASP A 17 -3.67 3.76 2.74
CA ASP A 17 -2.82 3.67 3.93
C ASP A 17 -3.27 2.55 4.87
N GLN A 18 -4.57 2.40 5.12
CA GLN A 18 -5.12 1.29 5.90
C GLN A 18 -4.82 -0.07 5.26
N ARG A 19 -4.98 -0.19 3.94
CA ARG A 19 -4.66 -1.43 3.21
C ARG A 19 -3.18 -1.76 3.29
N ILE A 20 -2.31 -0.76 3.13
CA ILE A 20 -0.86 -0.92 3.26
C ILE A 20 -0.48 -1.41 4.66
N ALA A 21 -1.04 -0.80 5.71
CA ALA A 21 -0.76 -1.18 7.09
C ALA A 21 -1.15 -2.64 7.37
N HIS A 22 -2.34 -3.04 6.93
CA HIS A 22 -2.81 -4.41 7.10
C HIS A 22 -1.98 -5.42 6.29
N LEU A 23 -1.58 -5.08 5.06
CA LEU A 23 -0.74 -5.96 4.25
C LEU A 23 0.67 -6.11 4.82
N LYS A 24 1.25 -5.04 5.37
CA LYS A 24 2.54 -5.09 6.09
C LYS A 24 2.49 -6.05 7.28
N LEU A 25 1.44 -5.97 8.09
CA LEU A 25 1.27 -6.88 9.23
C LEU A 25 1.22 -8.35 8.77
N ARG A 26 0.51 -8.64 7.67
CA ARG A 26 0.46 -10.00 7.09
C ARG A 26 1.82 -10.46 6.57
N VAL A 27 2.57 -9.57 5.92
CA VAL A 27 3.93 -9.85 5.45
C VAL A 27 4.85 -10.19 6.62
N GLU A 28 4.81 -9.42 7.70
CA GLU A 28 5.60 -9.67 8.92
C GLU A 28 5.25 -11.04 9.54
N GLN A 29 3.96 -11.35 9.69
CA GLN A 29 3.50 -12.65 10.18
C GLN A 29 3.97 -13.81 9.30
N GLN A 30 3.95 -13.63 7.97
CA GLN A 30 4.37 -14.65 7.01
C GLN A 30 5.88 -14.89 7.03
N ILE A 31 6.68 -13.86 7.31
CA ILE A 31 8.13 -14.00 7.48
C ILE A 31 8.41 -14.86 8.72
N VAL A 32 7.74 -14.59 9.85
CA VAL A 32 7.87 -15.41 11.06
C VAL A 32 7.47 -16.86 10.78
N HIS A 33 6.33 -17.07 10.09
CA HIS A 33 5.88 -18.41 9.71
C HIS A 33 6.88 -19.13 8.79
N LEU A 34 7.57 -18.41 7.91
CA LEU A 34 8.60 -18.99 7.05
C LEU A 34 9.83 -19.46 7.83
N ASP A 35 10.21 -18.74 8.87
CA ASP A 35 11.31 -19.14 9.76
C ASP A 35 10.97 -20.40 10.57
N GLU A 36 9.69 -20.62 10.89
CA GLU A 36 9.22 -21.85 11.54
C GLU A 36 9.22 -23.07 10.57
N LEU A 37 8.99 -22.82 9.27
CA LEU A 37 8.92 -23.86 8.24
C LEU A 37 10.30 -24.32 7.72
N VAL A 38 11.40 -23.98 8.38
CA VAL A 38 12.77 -24.34 7.97
C VAL A 38 12.95 -25.86 7.77
N GLN A 39 12.22 -26.69 8.53
CA GLN A 39 12.26 -28.15 8.42
C GLN A 39 11.29 -28.72 7.36
N HIS A 40 10.41 -27.89 6.78
CA HIS A 40 9.36 -28.28 5.84
C HIS A 40 9.51 -27.57 4.48
N PRO A 41 10.48 -27.99 3.63
CA PRO A 41 10.89 -27.25 2.44
C PRO A 41 9.77 -27.05 1.39
N HIS A 42 8.85 -28.00 1.27
CA HIS A 42 7.70 -27.86 0.35
C HIS A 42 6.69 -26.81 0.82
N GLU A 43 6.44 -26.73 2.12
CA GLU A 43 5.55 -25.74 2.72
C GLU A 43 6.21 -24.36 2.71
N ALA A 44 7.49 -24.29 3.06
CA ALA A 44 8.29 -23.07 2.94
C ALA A 44 8.28 -22.51 1.51
N LYS A 45 8.34 -23.35 0.48
CA LYS A 45 8.25 -22.89 -0.93
C LYS A 45 6.90 -22.24 -1.22
N LYS A 46 5.79 -22.83 -0.77
CA LYS A 46 4.44 -22.24 -0.95
C LYS A 46 4.32 -20.92 -0.18
N ALA A 47 4.79 -20.91 1.07
CA ALA A 47 4.78 -19.73 1.93
C ALA A 47 5.61 -18.57 1.34
N ARG A 48 6.76 -18.85 0.71
CA ARG A 48 7.58 -17.86 -0.02
C ARG A 48 6.88 -17.29 -1.25
N ALA A 49 6.19 -18.14 -2.01
CA ALA A 49 5.43 -17.68 -3.18
C ALA A 49 4.30 -16.72 -2.77
N THR A 50 3.60 -17.03 -1.67
CA THR A 50 2.59 -16.14 -1.08
C THR A 50 3.21 -14.83 -0.62
N LEU A 51 4.33 -14.88 0.11
CA LEU A 51 5.04 -13.69 0.56
C LEU A 51 5.42 -12.79 -0.62
N ASN A 52 6.01 -13.36 -1.68
CA ASN A 52 6.39 -12.60 -2.87
C ASN A 52 5.21 -11.88 -3.50
N ARG A 53 4.07 -12.58 -3.64
CA ARG A 53 2.85 -11.97 -4.16
C ARG A 53 2.36 -10.79 -3.30
N TRP A 54 2.43 -10.92 -1.97
CA TRP A 54 2.06 -9.83 -1.06
C TRP A 54 3.04 -8.66 -1.11
N MET A 55 4.33 -8.90 -1.31
CA MET A 55 5.31 -7.83 -1.53
C MET A 55 5.06 -7.09 -2.85
N ASP A 56 4.70 -7.81 -3.91
CA ASP A 56 4.32 -7.20 -5.20
C ASP A 56 3.07 -6.33 -5.04
N GLU A 57 2.04 -6.84 -4.36
CA GLU A 57 0.81 -6.09 -4.07
C GLU A 57 1.09 -4.85 -3.22
N LEU A 58 1.98 -4.97 -2.21
CA LEU A 58 2.40 -3.85 -1.38
C LEU A 58 3.10 -2.76 -2.20
N SER A 59 3.97 -3.16 -3.12
CA SER A 59 4.67 -2.24 -4.04
C SER A 59 3.67 -1.47 -4.91
N LEU A 60 2.68 -2.18 -5.49
CA LEU A 60 1.63 -1.55 -6.30
C LEU A 60 0.76 -0.59 -5.48
N LEU A 61 0.40 -0.94 -4.24
CA LEU A 61 -0.35 -0.06 -3.36
C LEU A 61 0.43 1.19 -2.96
N GLN A 62 1.73 1.06 -2.68
CA GLN A 62 2.60 2.19 -2.38
C GLN A 62 2.72 3.15 -3.57
N GLN A 63 2.87 2.61 -4.78
CA GLN A 63 2.86 3.41 -6.01
C GLN A 63 1.51 4.11 -6.22
N HIS A 64 0.40 3.39 -5.99
CA HIS A 64 -0.94 3.97 -6.09
C HIS A 64 -1.12 5.14 -5.12
N ARG A 65 -0.73 4.95 -3.86
CA ARG A 65 -0.78 5.99 -2.82
C ARG A 65 0.05 7.21 -3.22
N LEU A 66 1.27 7.00 -3.73
CA LEU A 66 2.12 8.10 -4.20
C LEU A 66 1.44 8.90 -5.32
N ASN A 67 0.81 8.21 -6.28
CA ASN A 67 0.06 8.86 -7.36
C ASN A 67 -1.12 9.68 -6.82
N LEU A 68 -1.82 9.20 -5.78
CA LEU A 68 -2.92 9.95 -5.15
C LEU A 68 -2.40 11.24 -4.47
N TYR A 69 -1.28 11.16 -3.74
CA TYR A 69 -0.64 12.35 -3.15
C TYR A 69 -0.19 13.36 -4.22
N GLN A 70 0.37 12.89 -5.33
CA GLN A 70 0.75 13.74 -6.47
C GLN A 70 -0.47 14.44 -7.09
N GLN A 71 -1.59 13.72 -7.25
CA GLN A 71 -2.84 14.29 -7.75
C GLN A 71 -3.38 15.37 -6.81
N LEU A 72 -3.38 15.12 -5.50
CA LEU A 72 -3.83 16.08 -4.50
C LEU A 72 -2.96 17.35 -4.48
N ALA A 73 -1.64 17.19 -4.61
CA ALA A 73 -0.71 18.32 -4.71
C ALA A 73 -0.94 19.13 -6.00
N PHE A 74 -1.21 18.46 -7.13
CA PHE A 74 -1.48 19.11 -8.40
C PHE A 74 -2.79 19.91 -8.39
N THR A 75 -3.87 19.37 -7.81
CA THR A 75 -5.14 20.10 -7.66
C THR A 75 -5.02 21.28 -6.69
N GLY A 76 -4.18 21.16 -5.66
CA GLY A 76 -3.83 22.27 -4.77
C GLY A 76 -3.02 23.38 -5.46
N GLY A 77 -2.02 23.00 -6.28
CA GLY A 77 -1.17 23.93 -7.02
C GLY A 77 -1.89 24.70 -8.13
N LEU A 78 -2.85 24.07 -8.82
CA LEU A 78 -3.71 24.76 -9.79
C LEU A 78 -4.58 25.84 -9.15
N LYS A 79 -5.08 25.61 -7.93
CA LYS A 79 -5.82 26.63 -7.18
C LYS A 79 -4.96 27.83 -6.78
N ALA A 80 -3.71 27.59 -6.37
CA ALA A 80 -2.80 28.66 -5.96
C ALA A 80 -2.35 29.56 -7.14
N LYS A 81 -2.30 29.03 -8.37
CA LYS A 81 -1.98 29.82 -9.57
C LYS A 81 -3.17 30.56 -10.18
N ALA A 82 -4.40 30.17 -9.85
CA ALA A 82 -5.63 30.75 -10.37
C ALA A 82 -6.28 31.78 -9.41
N SER A 83 -5.60 32.13 -8.31
CA SER A 83 -6.03 33.13 -7.32
C SER A 83 -5.17 34.38 -7.38
#